data_AF-A0A8J6HRZ5-F1
#
_entry.id   AF-A0A8J6HRZ5-F1
#
_cell.length_a   1.000
_cell.length_b   1.000
_cell.length_c   1.000
_cell.angle_alpha   90.00
_cell.angle_beta   90.00
_cell.angle_gamma   90.00
#
_symmetry.space_group_name_H-M   'P 1'
#
loop_
_entity.id
_entity.type
_entity.pdbx_description
1 polymer ?
#
loop_
_entity_poly.entity_id
_entity_poly.type
_entity_poly.pdbx_seq_one_letter_code
_entity_poly.pdbx_strand_id
1 'polypeptide(L)'
;MANNAQSKAQKHPLGFLGKLVFSEDVYRRVGGYLLCGLLLFVVAWVIGYFLLPEGFLKNTWLVDKIFGVKGSETIGTWWADRLGETFKLFKWEISTEESFGTWGNVLFVTVKVFAHYFFFALLFVLFLNRFKVGRFSLALFYFLFYSFLTGLVVGTNSYPYPAQGLVRVGALVTFLRFGIWVWFSYALLLASTVDWTWLQTSSFTDGAWKKEGRFWAWPRLAGDTKEVFIFGLLFLLVSSFAEARLIVYYGQHLF
;
A
#
# COMPACT_ATOMS: atom_id res chain seq x y z
N MET A 1 15.03 -10.52 -48.24
CA MET A 1 13.68 -10.54 -47.61
C MET A 1 13.77 -10.95 -46.13
N ALA A 2 14.50 -10.20 -45.29
CA ALA A 2 14.75 -10.57 -43.89
C ALA A 2 14.25 -9.53 -42.84
N ASN A 3 13.66 -8.41 -43.27
CA ASN A 3 13.31 -7.30 -42.36
C ASN A 3 11.86 -7.32 -41.82
N ASN A 4 10.98 -8.19 -42.34
CA ASN A 4 9.56 -8.18 -41.92
C ASN A 4 9.23 -9.15 -40.77
N ALA A 5 10.13 -10.05 -40.39
CA ALA A 5 9.89 -11.01 -39.32
C ALA A 5 10.12 -10.40 -37.91
N GLN A 6 11.11 -9.50 -37.74
CA GLN A 6 11.38 -8.83 -36.46
C GLN A 6 10.28 -7.82 -36.06
N SER A 7 9.60 -7.24 -37.05
CA SER A 7 8.50 -6.26 -36.84
C SER A 7 7.23 -6.89 -36.24
N LYS A 8 6.95 -8.17 -36.51
CA LYS A 8 5.76 -8.86 -35.97
C LYS A 8 5.94 -9.35 -34.52
N ALA A 9 7.15 -9.72 -34.12
CA ALA A 9 7.43 -10.14 -32.73
C ALA A 9 7.39 -8.97 -31.73
N GLN A 10 7.53 -7.72 -32.21
CA GLN A 10 7.35 -6.51 -31.40
C GLN A 10 5.87 -6.15 -31.10
N LYS A 11 4.91 -6.83 -31.72
CA LYS A 11 3.46 -6.51 -31.62
C LYS A 11 2.69 -7.34 -30.59
N HIS A 12 3.36 -7.95 -29.61
CA HIS A 12 2.65 -8.56 -28.48
C HIS A 12 2.49 -7.53 -27.35
N PRO A 13 1.26 -7.24 -26.86
CA PRO A 13 1.04 -6.28 -25.77
C PRO A 13 1.81 -6.67 -24.49
N LEU A 14 2.02 -7.97 -24.27
CA LEU A 14 2.83 -8.50 -23.17
C LEU A 14 4.33 -8.15 -23.29
N GLY A 15 4.85 -7.98 -24.51
CA GLY A 15 6.24 -7.59 -24.74
C GLY A 15 6.52 -6.14 -24.32
N PHE A 16 5.53 -5.25 -24.47
CA PHE A 16 5.61 -3.87 -23.95
C PHE A 16 5.60 -3.86 -22.43
N LEU A 17 4.69 -4.60 -21.80
CA LEU A 17 4.61 -4.72 -20.34
C LEU A 17 5.91 -5.26 -19.75
N GLY A 18 6.49 -6.30 -20.36
CA GLY A 18 7.79 -6.84 -19.92
C GLY A 18 8.92 -5.80 -19.98
N LYS A 19 8.99 -4.98 -21.03
CA LYS A 19 9.99 -3.89 -21.13
C LYS A 19 9.83 -2.84 -20.04
N LEU A 20 8.60 -2.60 -19.59
CA LEU A 20 8.29 -1.60 -18.59
C LEU A 20 8.58 -2.13 -17.18
N VAL A 21 8.08 -3.33 -16.85
CA VAL A 21 8.27 -4.03 -15.57
C VAL A 21 9.74 -4.33 -15.25
N PHE A 22 10.55 -4.60 -16.27
CA PHE A 22 11.98 -4.91 -16.13
C PHE A 22 12.89 -3.78 -16.64
N SER A 23 12.38 -2.56 -16.73
CA SER A 23 13.18 -1.41 -17.13
C SER A 23 14.22 -1.08 -16.06
N GLU A 24 15.42 -0.65 -16.48
CA GLU A 24 16.44 -0.12 -15.57
C GLU A 24 16.01 1.23 -14.97
N ASP A 25 15.29 2.03 -15.76
CA ASP A 25 14.66 3.29 -15.33
C ASP A 25 13.58 3.00 -14.26
N VAL A 26 13.77 3.58 -13.07
CA VAL A 26 12.89 3.35 -11.91
C VAL A 26 11.46 3.83 -12.17
N TYR A 27 11.26 4.94 -12.88
CA TYR A 27 9.93 5.49 -13.15
C TYR A 27 9.18 4.65 -14.16
N ARG A 28 9.86 4.15 -15.20
CA ARG A 28 9.28 3.16 -16.12
C ARG A 28 8.88 1.89 -15.38
N ARG A 29 9.73 1.43 -14.47
CA ARG A 29 9.45 0.25 -13.64
C ARG A 29 8.22 0.43 -12.76
N VAL A 30 8.12 1.57 -12.08
CA VAL A 30 6.93 1.96 -11.30
C VAL A 30 5.68 1.91 -12.16
N GLY A 31 5.70 2.54 -13.34
CA GLY A 31 4.57 2.49 -14.27
C GLY A 31 4.14 1.06 -14.63
N GLY A 32 5.09 0.13 -14.66
CA GLY A 32 4.86 -1.26 -15.08
C GLY A 32 4.21 -2.06 -13.99
N TYR A 33 4.68 -1.86 -12.75
CA TYR A 33 4.06 -2.45 -11.58
C TYR A 33 2.64 -1.94 -11.41
N LEU A 34 2.44 -0.62 -11.54
CA LEU A 34 1.11 -0.03 -11.41
C LEU A 34 0.16 -0.53 -12.49
N LEU A 35 0.59 -0.59 -13.76
CA LEU A 35 -0.26 -1.07 -14.84
C LEU A 35 -0.65 -2.54 -14.65
N CYS A 36 0.32 -3.41 -14.32
CA CYS A 36 0.05 -4.82 -14.04
C CYS A 36 -0.86 -5.01 -12.81
N GLY A 37 -0.57 -4.30 -11.72
CA GLY A 37 -1.36 -4.39 -10.50
C GLY A 37 -2.78 -3.83 -10.69
N LEU A 38 -2.95 -2.75 -11.47
CA LEU A 38 -4.26 -2.19 -11.79
C LEU A 38 -5.11 -3.17 -12.62
N LEU A 39 -4.51 -3.81 -13.63
CA LEU A 39 -5.21 -4.84 -14.42
C LEU A 39 -5.70 -5.98 -13.53
N LEU A 40 -4.84 -6.49 -12.65
CA LEU A 40 -5.23 -7.54 -11.69
C LEU A 40 -6.28 -7.06 -10.69
N PHE A 41 -6.14 -5.84 -10.19
CA PHE A 41 -7.10 -5.22 -9.29
C PHE A 41 -8.48 -5.13 -9.92
N VAL A 42 -8.59 -4.65 -11.17
CA VAL A 42 -9.88 -4.52 -11.87
C VAL A 42 -10.52 -5.88 -12.08
N VAL A 43 -9.76 -6.88 -12.52
CA VAL A 43 -10.28 -8.26 -12.69
C VAL A 43 -10.77 -8.82 -11.36
N ALA A 44 -9.98 -8.68 -10.30
CA ALA A 44 -10.34 -9.15 -8.97
C ALA A 44 -11.55 -8.39 -8.40
N TRP A 45 -11.64 -7.07 -8.63
CA TRP A 45 -12.76 -6.26 -8.22
C TRP A 45 -14.06 -6.71 -8.88
N VAL A 46 -14.05 -6.98 -10.19
CA VAL A 46 -15.20 -7.54 -10.92
C VAL A 46 -15.58 -8.92 -10.36
N ILE A 47 -14.61 -9.80 -10.12
CA ILE A 47 -14.84 -11.11 -9.50
C ILE A 47 -15.49 -10.95 -8.12
N GLY A 48 -14.92 -10.12 -7.26
CA GLY A 48 -15.44 -9.88 -5.91
C GLY A 48 -16.84 -9.28 -5.91
N TYR A 49 -17.12 -8.35 -6.82
CA TYR A 49 -18.40 -7.68 -6.92
C TYR A 49 -19.53 -8.58 -7.41
N PHE A 50 -19.27 -9.45 -8.40
CA PHE A 50 -20.31 -10.28 -9.01
C PHE A 50 -20.41 -11.70 -8.47
N LEU A 51 -19.30 -12.27 -7.96
CA LEU A 51 -19.22 -13.70 -7.65
C LEU A 51 -19.08 -14.01 -6.15
N LEU A 52 -18.75 -13.03 -5.31
CA LEU A 52 -18.50 -13.25 -3.88
C LEU A 52 -19.52 -12.52 -3.00
N PRO A 53 -19.80 -13.04 -1.79
CA PRO A 53 -20.69 -12.39 -0.84
C PRO A 53 -20.07 -11.11 -0.26
N GLU A 54 -20.92 -10.17 0.15
CA GLU A 54 -20.50 -8.95 0.84
C GLU A 54 -19.75 -9.30 2.14
N GLY A 55 -18.65 -8.59 2.42
CA GLY A 55 -17.84 -8.79 3.61
C GLY A 55 -16.98 -10.06 3.62
N PHE A 56 -16.81 -10.75 2.49
CA PHE A 56 -16.05 -12.00 2.40
C PHE A 56 -14.64 -11.93 3.01
N LEU A 57 -13.98 -10.77 2.96
CA LEU A 57 -12.62 -10.55 3.46
C LEU A 57 -12.56 -9.64 4.70
N LYS A 58 -13.70 -9.35 5.34
CA LYS A 58 -13.79 -8.35 6.42
C LYS A 58 -12.91 -8.68 7.64
N ASN A 59 -12.75 -9.96 7.98
CA ASN A 59 -12.00 -10.42 9.15
C ASN A 59 -10.58 -10.89 8.80
N THR A 60 -9.97 -10.31 7.77
CA THR A 60 -8.61 -10.65 7.32
C THR A 60 -7.64 -9.53 7.64
N TRP A 61 -6.35 -9.82 7.72
CA TRP A 61 -5.31 -8.79 7.91
C TRP A 61 -5.15 -7.80 6.73
N LEU A 62 -5.94 -7.96 5.66
CA LEU A 62 -6.08 -6.93 4.62
C LEU A 62 -6.95 -5.77 5.10
N VAL A 63 -7.81 -6.03 6.07
CA VAL A 63 -8.81 -5.11 6.61
C VAL A 63 -8.52 -4.80 8.08
N ASP A 64 -8.21 -5.83 8.87
CA ASP A 64 -7.87 -5.74 10.29
C ASP A 64 -6.40 -5.41 10.51
N LYS A 65 -6.14 -4.55 11.50
CA LYS A 65 -4.81 -4.02 11.78
C LYS A 65 -4.20 -4.78 12.95
N ILE A 66 -2.98 -5.30 12.76
CA ILE A 66 -2.22 -6.01 13.80
C ILE A 66 -2.08 -5.18 15.09
N PHE A 67 -1.87 -3.86 14.95
CA PHE A 67 -1.72 -2.94 16.08
C PHE A 67 -3.05 -2.35 16.57
N GLY A 68 -4.17 -2.81 16.02
CA GLY A 68 -5.51 -2.32 16.30
C GLY A 68 -5.74 -0.88 15.82
N VAL A 69 -6.98 -0.43 16.02
CA VAL A 69 -7.43 0.94 15.66
C VAL A 69 -7.95 1.73 16.86
N LYS A 70 -7.94 1.14 18.06
CA LYS A 70 -8.41 1.79 19.28
C LYS A 70 -7.61 3.06 19.58
N GLY A 71 -8.33 4.15 19.81
CA GLY A 71 -7.81 5.42 20.27
C GLY A 71 -7.53 5.40 21.78
N SER A 72 -7.46 6.60 22.34
CA SER A 72 -7.40 6.86 23.76
C SER A 72 -8.48 7.88 24.12
N GLU A 73 -9.26 7.54 25.14
CA GLU A 73 -10.29 8.42 25.72
C GLU A 73 -9.66 9.51 26.59
N THR A 74 -8.39 9.35 27.01
CA THR A 74 -7.74 10.26 27.96
C THR A 74 -6.95 11.39 27.32
N ILE A 75 -6.73 11.38 26.00
CA ILE A 75 -5.93 12.42 25.33
C ILE A 75 -6.65 13.78 25.41
N GLY A 76 -7.96 13.80 25.23
CA GLY A 76 -8.76 15.03 25.31
C GLY A 76 -8.77 15.61 26.72
N THR A 77 -9.11 14.78 27.71
CA THR A 77 -9.20 15.18 29.13
C THR A 77 -7.84 15.64 29.67
N TRP A 78 -6.75 14.94 29.33
CA TRP A 78 -5.40 15.32 29.73
C TRP A 78 -4.99 16.71 29.24
N TRP A 79 -5.37 17.09 28.01
CA TRP A 79 -5.08 18.42 27.48
C TRP A 79 -6.03 19.49 28.02
N ALA A 80 -7.30 19.16 28.27
CA ALA A 80 -8.25 20.04 28.92
C ALA A 80 -7.81 20.41 30.35
N ASP A 81 -7.31 19.44 31.12
CA ASP A 81 -6.75 19.67 32.46
C ASP A 81 -5.54 20.63 32.44
N ARG A 82 -4.80 20.67 31.32
CA ARG A 82 -3.54 21.42 31.19
C ARG A 82 -3.70 22.79 30.56
N LEU A 83 -4.64 22.95 29.63
CA LEU A 83 -4.86 24.20 28.88
C LEU A 83 -6.19 24.89 29.25
N GLY A 84 -7.01 24.26 30.09
CA GLY A 84 -8.37 24.68 30.40
C GLY A 84 -9.40 24.13 29.39
N GLU A 85 -10.68 24.24 29.74
CA GLU A 85 -11.81 23.71 28.94
C GLU A 85 -11.87 24.30 27.52
N THR A 86 -11.46 25.56 27.36
CA THR A 86 -11.42 26.25 26.07
C THR A 86 -10.11 26.98 25.87
N PHE A 87 -9.51 26.87 24.68
CA PHE A 87 -8.41 27.74 24.27
C PHE A 87 -8.86 28.69 23.17
N LYS A 88 -8.44 29.95 23.27
CA LYS A 88 -8.72 30.98 22.26
C LYS A 88 -7.59 30.99 21.23
N LEU A 89 -7.92 30.67 19.98
CA LEU A 89 -7.03 30.90 18.84
C LEU A 89 -7.61 32.05 18.01
N PHE A 90 -6.99 33.23 18.10
CA PHE A 90 -7.52 34.48 17.54
C PHE A 90 -8.95 34.79 18.05
N LYS A 91 -9.96 34.71 17.17
CA LYS A 91 -11.38 34.99 17.46
C LYS A 91 -12.21 33.72 17.70
N TRP A 92 -11.58 32.55 17.68
CA TRP A 92 -12.26 31.26 17.75
C TRP A 92 -12.09 30.70 19.16
N GLU A 93 -13.22 30.39 19.81
CA GLU A 93 -13.27 29.61 21.04
C GLU A 93 -13.39 28.15 20.66
N ILE A 94 -12.36 27.37 21.01
CA ILE A 94 -12.26 25.97 20.63
C ILE A 94 -12.29 25.14 21.91
N SER A 95 -13.17 24.12 21.95
CA SER A 95 -13.18 23.10 23.01
C SER A 95 -11.86 22.34 22.98
N THR A 96 -11.09 22.45 24.06
CA THR A 96 -9.78 21.81 24.19
C THR A 96 -9.94 20.29 24.16
N GLU A 97 -10.87 19.76 24.95
CA GLU A 97 -11.10 18.32 25.06
C GLU A 97 -11.50 17.70 23.72
N GLU A 98 -12.44 18.31 23.01
CA GLU A 98 -12.93 17.78 21.73
C GLU A 98 -11.86 17.85 20.64
N SER A 99 -11.13 18.97 20.56
CA SER A 99 -10.13 19.17 19.51
C SER A 99 -8.89 18.32 19.73
N PHE A 100 -8.34 18.31 20.94
CA PHE A 100 -7.18 17.48 21.27
C PHE A 100 -7.55 16.00 21.34
N GLY A 101 -8.76 15.67 21.80
CA GLY A 101 -9.30 14.31 21.75
C GLY A 101 -9.40 13.79 20.32
N THR A 102 -9.99 14.57 19.41
CA THR A 102 -10.13 14.17 18.01
C THR A 102 -8.79 14.11 17.29
N TRP A 103 -8.02 15.19 17.24
CA TRP A 103 -6.77 15.24 16.48
C TRP A 103 -5.65 14.41 17.13
N GLY A 104 -5.63 14.34 18.45
CA GLY A 104 -4.72 13.45 19.18
C GLY A 104 -5.00 11.98 18.87
N ASN A 105 -6.27 11.58 18.82
CA ASN A 105 -6.64 10.23 18.37
C ASN A 105 -6.31 10.00 16.89
N VAL A 106 -6.53 10.98 16.01
CA VAL A 106 -6.13 10.86 14.59
C VAL A 106 -4.63 10.58 14.48
N LEU A 107 -3.78 11.36 15.18
CA LEU A 107 -2.34 11.15 15.15
C LEU A 107 -1.92 9.81 15.76
N PHE A 108 -2.53 9.43 16.88
CA PHE A 108 -2.23 8.16 17.55
C PHE A 108 -2.61 6.95 16.69
N VAL A 109 -3.82 6.96 16.11
CA VAL A 109 -4.29 5.93 15.18
C VAL A 109 -3.44 5.93 13.90
N THR A 110 -2.99 7.10 13.41
CA THR A 110 -2.07 7.20 12.27
C THR A 110 -0.80 6.41 12.52
N VAL A 111 -0.20 6.51 13.71
CA VAL A 111 1.02 5.75 14.04
C VAL A 111 0.76 4.25 14.02
N LYS A 112 -0.39 3.78 14.54
CA LYS A 112 -0.76 2.35 14.52
C LYS A 112 -0.99 1.82 13.11
N VAL A 113 -1.74 2.56 12.30
CA VAL A 113 -2.03 2.22 10.90
C VAL A 113 -0.74 2.23 10.08
N PHE A 114 0.12 3.24 10.28
CA PHE A 114 1.43 3.31 9.64
C PHE A 114 2.30 2.12 10.04
N ALA A 115 2.40 1.80 11.33
CA ALA A 115 3.17 0.66 11.81
C ALA A 115 2.70 -0.64 11.17
N HIS A 116 1.38 -0.82 10.99
CA HIS A 116 0.82 -1.98 10.30
C HIS A 116 1.29 -2.05 8.85
N TYR A 117 1.04 -1.02 8.04
CA TYR A 117 1.44 -1.06 6.64
C TYR A 117 2.96 -1.08 6.44
N PHE A 118 3.71 -0.42 7.32
CA PHE A 118 5.16 -0.43 7.30
C PHE A 118 5.71 -1.82 7.65
N PHE A 119 5.12 -2.52 8.61
CA PHE A 119 5.48 -3.89 8.93
C PHE A 119 5.29 -4.83 7.72
N PHE A 120 4.16 -4.74 7.02
CA PHE A 120 3.94 -5.49 5.79
C PHE A 120 4.92 -5.09 4.67
N ALA A 121 5.24 -3.80 4.54
CA ALA A 121 6.26 -3.34 3.59
C ALA A 121 7.64 -3.93 3.91
N LEU A 122 8.04 -3.96 5.19
CA LEU A 122 9.32 -4.55 5.60
C LEU A 122 9.39 -6.05 5.26
N LEU A 123 8.35 -6.81 5.60
CA LEU A 123 8.34 -8.26 5.43
C LEU A 123 8.12 -8.72 3.99
N PHE A 124 7.15 -8.12 3.30
CA PHE A 124 6.69 -8.64 2.01
C PHE A 124 7.16 -7.83 0.81
N VAL A 125 7.51 -6.56 1.02
CA VAL A 125 8.12 -5.76 -0.05
C VAL A 125 9.63 -5.83 0.07
N LEU A 126 10.21 -5.29 1.13
CA LEU A 126 11.66 -5.15 1.26
C LEU A 126 12.37 -6.49 1.42
N PHE A 127 11.91 -7.34 2.35
CA PHE A 127 12.57 -8.63 2.59
C PHE A 127 12.38 -9.62 1.42
N LEU A 128 11.20 -9.69 0.81
CA LEU A 128 11.02 -10.55 -0.37
C LEU A 128 11.73 -10.03 -1.63
N ASN A 129 12.04 -8.73 -1.74
CA ASN A 129 12.78 -8.21 -2.89
C ASN A 129 14.21 -8.78 -2.97
N ARG A 130 14.68 -9.31 -1.84
CA ARG A 130 16.00 -9.91 -1.70
C ARG A 130 16.12 -11.26 -2.38
N PHE A 131 15.01 -11.83 -2.82
CA PHE A 131 14.97 -13.13 -3.49
C PHE A 131 14.42 -12.94 -4.90
N LYS A 132 15.15 -13.47 -5.89
CA LYS A 132 14.76 -13.41 -7.30
C LYS A 132 14.69 -14.78 -7.96
N VAL A 133 13.75 -14.93 -8.88
CA VAL A 133 13.64 -16.05 -9.81
C VAL A 133 13.71 -15.47 -11.22
N GLY A 134 14.82 -15.69 -11.91
CA GLY A 134 15.13 -15.00 -13.16
C GLY A 134 15.13 -13.48 -12.95
N ARG A 135 14.24 -12.76 -13.64
CA ARG A 135 14.09 -11.30 -13.52
C ARG A 135 13.02 -10.87 -12.50
N PHE A 136 12.25 -11.81 -11.97
CA PHE A 136 11.14 -11.53 -11.05
C PHE A 136 11.62 -11.59 -9.61
N SER A 137 11.34 -10.54 -8.82
CA SER A 137 11.53 -10.62 -7.37
C SER A 137 10.31 -11.25 -6.69
N LEU A 138 10.52 -11.93 -5.55
CA LEU A 138 9.42 -12.47 -4.75
C LEU A 138 8.47 -11.37 -4.27
N ALA A 139 8.99 -10.16 -4.05
CA ALA A 139 8.19 -9.00 -3.71
C ALA A 139 7.26 -8.55 -4.86
N LEU A 140 7.65 -8.72 -6.12
CA LEU A 140 6.77 -8.46 -7.26
C LEU A 140 5.59 -9.45 -7.28
N PHE A 141 5.83 -10.74 -7.00
CA PHE A 141 4.74 -11.72 -6.85
C PHE A 141 3.80 -11.34 -5.72
N TYR A 142 4.35 -10.95 -4.57
CA TYR A 142 3.54 -10.44 -3.46
C TYR A 142 2.72 -9.23 -3.87
N PHE A 143 3.31 -8.23 -4.52
CA PHE A 143 2.60 -7.02 -4.92
C PHE A 143 1.44 -7.31 -5.87
N LEU A 144 1.63 -8.22 -6.85
CA LEU A 144 0.57 -8.65 -7.75
C LEU A 144 -0.56 -9.40 -7.02
N PHE A 145 -0.19 -10.29 -6.10
CA PHE A 145 -1.16 -11.00 -5.25
C PHE A 145 -1.91 -10.04 -4.32
N TYR A 146 -1.22 -9.09 -3.71
CA TYR A 146 -1.79 -8.03 -2.88
C TYR A 146 -2.75 -7.15 -3.70
N SER A 147 -2.42 -6.83 -4.95
CA SER A 147 -3.29 -6.08 -5.86
C SER A 147 -4.59 -6.84 -6.13
N PHE A 148 -4.49 -8.15 -6.37
CA PHE A 148 -5.64 -9.03 -6.55
C PHE A 148 -6.50 -9.08 -5.27
N LEU A 149 -5.89 -9.35 -4.12
CA LEU A 149 -6.60 -9.38 -2.83
C LEU A 149 -7.28 -8.05 -2.49
N THR A 150 -6.62 -6.93 -2.75
CA THR A 150 -7.19 -5.60 -2.53
C THR A 150 -8.38 -5.37 -3.47
N GLY A 151 -8.30 -5.82 -4.72
CA GLY A 151 -9.44 -5.79 -5.64
C GLY A 151 -10.65 -6.57 -5.09
N LEU A 152 -10.43 -7.76 -4.52
CA LEU A 152 -11.49 -8.54 -3.87
C LEU A 152 -12.07 -7.82 -2.65
N VAL A 153 -11.24 -7.20 -1.80
CA VAL A 153 -11.71 -6.41 -0.63
C VAL A 153 -12.64 -5.30 -1.08
N VAL A 154 -12.26 -4.56 -2.13
CA VAL A 154 -13.08 -3.49 -2.68
C VAL A 154 -14.35 -4.04 -3.34
N GLY A 155 -14.25 -5.14 -4.08
CA GLY A 155 -15.39 -5.75 -4.79
C GLY A 155 -16.45 -6.27 -3.84
N THR A 156 -16.03 -6.84 -2.71
CA THR A 156 -16.90 -7.40 -1.67
C THR A 156 -17.32 -6.39 -0.61
N ASN A 157 -16.96 -5.10 -0.75
CA ASN A 157 -17.21 -4.07 0.26
C ASN A 157 -16.75 -4.48 1.67
N SER A 158 -15.59 -5.12 1.77
CA SER A 158 -15.09 -5.69 3.04
C SER A 158 -14.47 -4.66 3.99
N TYR A 159 -14.48 -3.36 3.65
CA TYR A 159 -13.96 -2.32 4.53
C TYR A 159 -14.72 -2.25 5.87
N PRO A 160 -14.04 -1.84 6.96
CA PRO A 160 -14.68 -1.81 8.26
C PRO A 160 -15.65 -0.63 8.40
N TYR A 161 -15.43 0.47 7.66
CA TYR A 161 -16.25 1.67 7.63
C TYR A 161 -17.20 1.69 6.42
N PRO A 162 -18.33 2.42 6.51
CA PRO A 162 -19.32 2.46 5.45
C PRO A 162 -18.75 2.99 4.13
N ALA A 163 -19.27 2.42 3.04
CA ALA A 163 -18.97 2.84 1.68
C ALA A 163 -19.26 4.34 1.50
N GLN A 164 -18.33 5.08 0.90
CA GLN A 164 -18.44 6.54 0.76
C GLN A 164 -19.07 6.91 -0.58
N GLY A 165 -20.15 7.70 -0.58
CA GLY A 165 -20.78 8.19 -1.82
C GLY A 165 -21.81 7.23 -2.41
N LEU A 166 -21.72 6.94 -3.71
CA LEU A 166 -22.71 6.12 -4.43
C LEU A 166 -22.75 4.68 -3.90
N VAL A 167 -23.94 4.19 -3.55
CA VAL A 167 -24.17 2.88 -2.91
C VAL A 167 -23.46 1.71 -3.60
N ARG A 168 -23.40 1.70 -4.95
CA ARG A 168 -22.82 0.59 -5.72
C ARG A 168 -21.31 0.65 -5.93
N VAL A 169 -20.68 1.82 -5.77
CA VAL A 169 -19.23 2.03 -6.00
C VAL A 169 -18.54 2.65 -4.80
N GLY A 170 -19.23 2.77 -3.66
CA GLY A 170 -18.70 3.51 -2.52
C GLY A 170 -17.46 2.85 -1.90
N ALA A 171 -17.32 1.52 -2.00
CA ALA A 171 -16.08 0.83 -1.64
C ALA A 171 -14.90 1.24 -2.53
N LEU A 172 -15.15 1.50 -3.82
CA LEU A 172 -14.14 2.00 -4.75
C LEU A 172 -13.73 3.45 -4.41
N VAL A 173 -14.69 4.30 -4.06
CA VAL A 173 -14.41 5.67 -3.58
C VAL A 173 -13.58 5.64 -2.31
N THR A 174 -13.92 4.75 -1.38
CA THR A 174 -13.17 4.50 -0.16
C THR A 174 -11.72 4.07 -0.47
N PHE A 175 -11.52 3.13 -1.40
CA PHE A 175 -10.19 2.75 -1.87
C PHE A 175 -9.42 3.93 -2.47
N LEU A 176 -10.05 4.77 -3.30
CA LEU A 176 -9.40 5.94 -3.90
C LEU A 176 -8.97 6.99 -2.87
N ARG A 177 -9.61 7.05 -1.70
CA ARG A 177 -9.27 8.03 -0.65
C ARG A 177 -8.00 7.69 0.12
N PHE A 178 -7.69 6.40 0.32
CA PHE A 178 -6.47 6.01 1.06
C PHE A 178 -5.84 4.71 0.53
N GLY A 179 -6.62 3.70 0.16
CA GLY A 179 -6.11 2.39 -0.28
C GLY A 179 -5.23 2.46 -1.52
N ILE A 180 -5.57 3.29 -2.51
CA ILE A 180 -4.75 3.50 -3.71
C ILE A 180 -3.38 4.09 -3.35
N TRP A 181 -3.28 4.88 -2.29
CA TRP A 181 -2.05 5.51 -1.83
C TRP A 181 -1.13 4.50 -1.13
N VAL A 182 -1.71 3.57 -0.35
CA VAL A 182 -0.98 2.42 0.22
C VAL A 182 -0.46 1.53 -0.89
N TRP A 183 -1.33 1.18 -1.84
CA TRP A 183 -0.97 0.35 -3.00
C TRP A 183 0.13 1.00 -3.85
N PHE A 184 0.00 2.29 -4.13
CA PHE A 184 1.02 3.07 -4.85
C PHE A 184 2.35 3.11 -4.08
N SER A 185 2.31 3.35 -2.76
CA SER A 185 3.50 3.31 -1.90
C SER A 185 4.26 1.98 -2.03
N TYR A 186 3.56 0.84 -2.00
CA TYR A 186 4.19 -0.47 -2.14
C TYR A 186 4.85 -0.66 -3.50
N ALA A 187 4.25 -0.13 -4.58
CA ALA A 187 4.86 -0.15 -5.91
C ALA A 187 6.17 0.68 -5.95
N LEU A 188 6.19 1.86 -5.32
CA LEU A 188 7.39 2.71 -5.24
C LEU A 188 8.50 2.03 -4.43
N LEU A 189 8.17 1.46 -3.27
CA LEU A 189 9.13 0.75 -2.43
C LEU A 189 9.69 -0.48 -3.13
N LEU A 190 8.85 -1.24 -3.84
CA LEU A 190 9.25 -2.38 -4.65
C LEU A 190 10.22 -1.96 -5.76
N ALA A 191 9.88 -0.92 -6.54
CA ALA A 191 10.67 -0.47 -7.68
C ALA A 191 12.02 0.12 -7.27
N SER A 192 12.07 0.88 -6.19
CA SER A 192 13.30 1.49 -5.69
C SER A 192 14.27 0.50 -5.04
N THR A 193 13.79 -0.68 -4.61
CA THR A 193 14.63 -1.67 -3.90
C THR A 193 14.85 -2.96 -4.68
N VAL A 194 14.42 -3.01 -5.94
CA VAL A 194 14.51 -4.20 -6.80
C VAL A 194 15.94 -4.72 -7.00
N ASP A 195 16.95 -3.85 -6.99
CA ASP A 195 18.35 -4.25 -7.15
C ASP A 195 18.99 -4.68 -5.82
N TRP A 196 18.22 -4.62 -4.72
CA TRP A 196 18.64 -5.10 -3.41
C TRP A 196 18.46 -6.62 -3.28
N THR A 197 19.14 -7.37 -4.15
CA THR A 197 19.06 -8.83 -4.23
C THR A 197 20.13 -9.50 -3.36
N TRP A 198 19.76 -10.56 -2.65
CA TRP A 198 20.67 -11.43 -1.91
C TRP A 198 20.84 -12.78 -2.62
N LEU A 199 19.74 -13.46 -2.94
CA LEU A 199 19.72 -14.77 -3.58
C LEU A 199 18.92 -14.72 -4.87
N GLN A 200 19.42 -15.38 -5.91
CA GLN A 200 18.77 -15.48 -7.20
C GLN A 200 18.91 -16.89 -7.77
N THR A 201 17.82 -17.46 -8.27
CA THR A 201 17.83 -18.68 -9.10
C THR A 201 17.47 -18.34 -10.54
N SER A 202 17.87 -19.19 -11.48
CA SER A 202 17.62 -19.02 -12.92
C SER A 202 16.15 -19.30 -13.29
N SER A 203 15.51 -20.25 -12.58
CA SER A 203 14.18 -20.78 -12.87
C SER A 203 13.49 -21.27 -11.59
N PHE A 204 12.16 -21.35 -11.62
CA PHE A 204 11.36 -21.98 -10.55
C PHE A 204 11.61 -23.48 -10.41
N THR A 205 12.09 -24.12 -11.47
CA THR A 205 12.39 -25.56 -11.50
C THR A 205 13.83 -25.87 -11.10
N ASP A 206 14.68 -24.85 -10.99
CA ASP A 206 16.09 -24.98 -10.66
C ASP A 206 16.30 -24.62 -9.19
N GLY A 207 16.71 -25.61 -8.38
CA GLY A 207 16.94 -25.45 -6.95
C GLY A 207 18.23 -24.70 -6.61
N ALA A 208 19.08 -24.38 -7.60
CA ALA A 208 20.38 -23.78 -7.39
C ALA A 208 20.29 -22.26 -7.16
N TRP A 209 20.09 -21.86 -5.90
CA TRP A 209 20.19 -20.46 -5.48
C TRP A 209 21.64 -19.96 -5.54
N LYS A 210 21.87 -18.90 -6.32
CA LYS A 210 23.15 -18.20 -6.40
C LYS A 210 23.13 -16.95 -5.53
N LYS A 211 24.26 -16.67 -4.90
CA LYS A 211 24.44 -15.49 -4.04
C LYS A 211 24.93 -14.32 -4.88
N GLU A 212 24.07 -13.32 -5.07
CA GLU A 212 24.40 -12.08 -5.80
C GLU A 212 24.84 -10.96 -4.84
N GLY A 213 24.43 -11.03 -3.58
CA GLY A 213 24.66 -9.96 -2.59
C GLY A 213 24.97 -10.44 -1.18
N ARG A 214 24.94 -9.52 -0.22
CA ARG A 214 25.15 -9.79 1.22
C ARG A 214 23.82 -9.74 1.98
N PHE A 215 23.67 -10.63 2.97
CA PHE A 215 22.45 -10.69 3.79
C PHE A 215 22.27 -9.46 4.70
N TRP A 216 23.34 -8.82 5.16
CA TRP A 216 23.24 -7.65 6.04
C TRP A 216 23.58 -6.32 5.34
N ALA A 217 23.50 -6.27 4.01
CA ALA A 217 23.71 -5.03 3.27
C ALA A 217 22.41 -4.22 3.20
N TRP A 218 22.53 -2.90 3.27
CA TRP A 218 21.46 -1.95 2.95
C TRP A 218 21.29 -1.81 1.43
N PRO A 219 20.10 -1.44 0.93
CA PRO A 219 19.90 -1.13 -0.48
C PRO A 219 20.79 0.06 -0.86
N ARG A 220 21.49 -0.05 -1.99
CA ARG A 220 22.26 1.06 -2.54
C ARG A 220 21.32 2.03 -3.25
N LEU A 221 20.71 2.92 -2.47
CA LEU A 221 19.81 3.95 -2.98
C LEU A 221 20.63 5.16 -3.47
N ALA A 222 20.58 5.42 -4.77
CA ALA A 222 21.28 6.54 -5.41
C ALA A 222 20.42 7.18 -6.51
N GLY A 223 20.56 8.50 -6.68
CA GLY A 223 19.76 9.28 -7.64
C GLY A 223 18.26 9.04 -7.48
N ASP A 224 17.58 8.85 -8.60
CA ASP A 224 16.12 8.65 -8.70
C ASP A 224 15.59 7.52 -7.80
N THR A 225 16.37 6.44 -7.60
CA THR A 225 15.93 5.32 -6.74
C THR A 225 15.76 5.75 -5.28
N LYS A 226 16.59 6.67 -4.79
CA LYS A 226 16.48 7.23 -3.44
C LYS A 226 15.23 8.09 -3.30
N GLU A 227 14.94 8.91 -4.30
CA GLU A 227 13.75 9.78 -4.32
C GLU A 227 12.47 8.94 -4.32
N VAL A 228 12.40 7.94 -5.21
CA VAL A 228 11.26 7.01 -5.30
C VAL A 228 11.06 6.25 -3.98
N PHE A 229 12.15 5.83 -3.32
CA PHE A 229 12.06 5.18 -2.00
C PHE A 229 11.46 6.11 -0.94
N ILE A 230 11.93 7.37 -0.87
CA ILE A 230 11.42 8.37 0.08
C ILE A 230 9.95 8.67 -0.21
N PHE A 231 9.57 8.84 -1.48
CA PHE A 231 8.18 9.03 -1.85
C PHE A 231 7.33 7.82 -1.45
N GLY A 232 7.83 6.59 -1.62
CA GLY A 232 7.17 5.39 -1.10
C GLY A 232 6.80 5.52 0.38
N LEU A 233 7.75 5.92 1.23
CA LEU A 233 7.51 6.10 2.67
C LEU A 233 6.54 7.26 2.97
N LEU A 234 6.66 8.38 2.26
CA LEU A 234 5.78 9.54 2.44
C LEU A 234 4.34 9.22 2.05
N PHE A 235 4.12 8.53 0.93
CA PHE A 235 2.79 8.06 0.52
C PHE A 235 2.20 7.06 1.54
N LEU A 236 3.05 6.22 2.15
CA LEU A 236 2.63 5.32 3.22
C LEU A 236 2.15 6.09 4.46
N LEU A 237 2.86 7.16 4.83
CA LEU A 237 2.48 8.01 5.95
C LEU A 237 1.19 8.78 5.68
N VAL A 238 1.09 9.43 4.53
CA VAL A 238 -0.10 10.21 4.12
C VAL A 238 -1.34 9.32 4.02
N SER A 239 -1.19 8.12 3.45
CA SER A 239 -2.29 7.15 3.37
C SER A 239 -2.76 6.68 4.74
N SER A 240 -1.82 6.43 5.66
CA SER A 240 -2.13 6.05 7.04
C SER A 240 -2.88 7.15 7.78
N PHE A 241 -2.50 8.41 7.55
CA PHE A 241 -3.21 9.56 8.10
C PHE A 241 -4.62 9.71 7.52
N ALA A 242 -4.77 9.52 6.20
CA ALA A 242 -6.08 9.55 5.54
C ALA A 242 -7.02 8.47 6.08
N GLU A 243 -6.52 7.25 6.28
CA GLU A 243 -7.31 6.16 6.88
C GLU A 243 -7.64 6.43 8.35
N ALA A 244 -6.68 6.88 9.15
CA ALA A 244 -6.89 7.21 10.57
C ALA A 244 -7.98 8.27 10.76
N ARG A 245 -8.05 9.28 9.87
CA ARG A 245 -9.14 10.25 9.88
C ARG A 245 -10.51 9.62 9.67
N LEU A 246 -10.63 8.64 8.77
CA LEU A 246 -11.90 7.93 8.56
C LEU A 246 -12.26 7.10 9.81
N ILE A 247 -11.29 6.36 10.36
CA ILE A 247 -11.48 5.55 11.58
C ILE A 247 -11.98 6.42 12.75
N VAL A 248 -11.36 7.58 12.96
CA VAL A 248 -11.73 8.48 14.05
C VAL A 248 -13.08 9.13 13.79
N TYR A 249 -13.30 9.66 12.59
CA TYR A 249 -14.56 10.32 12.20
C TYR A 249 -15.77 9.39 12.30
N TYR A 250 -15.63 8.11 11.95
CA TYR A 250 -16.69 7.11 12.07
C TYR A 250 -16.76 6.44 13.44
N GLY A 251 -16.04 6.94 14.45
CA GLY A 251 -16.11 6.43 15.83
C GLY A 251 -15.53 5.03 16.03
N GLN A 252 -14.86 4.45 15.03
CA GLN A 252 -14.32 3.08 15.10
C GLN A 252 -13.16 2.96 16.09
N HIS A 253 -12.50 4.07 16.39
CA HIS A 253 -11.45 4.12 17.39
C HIS A 253 -11.95 3.89 18.83
N LEU A 254 -13.26 3.87 19.09
CA LEU A 254 -13.85 3.70 20.41
C LEU A 254 -14.22 2.23 20.73
N PHE A 255 -14.18 1.31 19.76
CA PHE A 255 -14.67 -0.07 19.89
C PHE A 255 -13.59 -1.13 19.64
#